data_AF-A0A840SAH3-F1
#
_entry.id   AF-A0A840SAH3-F1
#
_cell.length_a   1.000
_cell.length_b   1.000
_cell.length_c   1.000
_cell.angle_alpha   90.00
_cell.angle_beta   90.00
_cell.angle_gamma   90.00
#
_symmetry.space_group_name_H-M   'P 1'
#
loop_
_entity.id
_entity.type
_entity.pdbx_description
1 polymer ?
#
loop_
_entity_poly.entity_id
_entity_poly.type
_entity_poly.pdbx_seq_one_letter_code
_entity_poly.pdbx_strand_id
1 'polypeptide(L)'
;MVLYEAITTYHILNSVVDLLHNKKEAVLLIDQYKYKKLSSTLRTYLENKFKKIVCYDIGFGDNRSDSEIIKYFHSLIGKTSLYEKIFCASGEHCFGLFLAITKTPFVFCEEAAGILSRPQILIDIDNGYISRKKVTKRYEELGLYDGTNSNITTLRCNIKAQKADFSTAGKNIEDFDVVEKILNLSGNDRNELISAFIENETSFAINADVLLLTQHYANNCILSFENQVLLYQYFVDYFFYDKKVVFKPHPEDILYYKKLFPQSEVIRQVFPSEFIPFIFDPKPKCVATVSSTGIYNLRGHFEECFELDVDFEKRFPFIHRYYAAFRIYDALKMNVNKTGCNDILLEQFEKKYGTLAEKQNTAYIIDDIKSEEDEDRNRIINLLDNLNPNDCVIFINSAGDFCWYDYFRKDLWQNIVPVVIQKSVINPQKEDFYASTDEEVIYVYSKNKEILNMAKEIHIEKDLTNTNLKVTTAELSHEQERIKILEGMLAATERRLLLYINKENEAEK
;
A
#
# COMPACT_ATOMS: atom_id res chain seq x y z
N MET A 1 -4.00 -38.53 -5.23
CA MET A 1 -4.94 -37.55 -4.65
C MET A 1 -4.13 -36.35 -4.17
N VAL A 2 -4.65 -35.14 -4.34
CA VAL A 2 -4.00 -33.88 -3.95
C VAL A 2 -4.72 -33.29 -2.74
N LEU A 3 -3.99 -32.64 -1.83
CA LEU A 3 -4.56 -31.88 -0.72
C LEU A 3 -4.29 -30.39 -0.94
N TYR A 4 -5.37 -29.59 -0.94
CA TYR A 4 -5.29 -28.14 -0.92
C TYR A 4 -5.71 -27.64 0.44
N GLU A 5 -4.91 -26.77 1.05
CA GLU A 5 -5.37 -25.93 2.14
C GLU A 5 -5.93 -24.61 1.58
N ALA A 6 -7.00 -24.10 2.19
CA ALA A 6 -7.49 -22.76 1.93
C ALA A 6 -7.96 -22.05 3.21
N ILE A 7 -7.55 -20.79 3.33
CA ILE A 7 -7.82 -19.93 4.49
C ILE A 7 -8.59 -18.69 4.06
N THR A 8 -8.18 -18.09 2.95
CA THR A 8 -8.79 -16.88 2.39
C THR A 8 -9.57 -17.19 1.11
N THR A 9 -10.34 -16.23 0.60
CA THR A 9 -11.01 -16.38 -0.70
C THR A 9 -9.98 -16.57 -1.83
N TYR A 10 -8.82 -15.92 -1.72
CA TYR A 10 -7.71 -16.06 -2.66
C TYR A 10 -7.20 -17.51 -2.73
N HIS A 11 -7.01 -18.16 -1.57
CA HIS A 11 -6.61 -19.58 -1.53
C HIS A 11 -7.64 -20.52 -2.14
N ILE A 12 -8.94 -20.27 -1.90
CA ILE A 12 -10.03 -21.04 -2.51
C ILE A 12 -9.98 -20.89 -4.03
N LEU A 13 -9.84 -19.66 -4.53
CA LEU A 13 -9.76 -19.37 -5.95
C LEU A 13 -8.56 -20.09 -6.60
N ASN A 14 -7.36 -19.95 -6.03
CA ASN A 14 -6.16 -20.61 -6.54
C ASN A 14 -6.29 -22.13 -6.58
N SER A 15 -6.86 -22.72 -5.51
CA SER A 15 -7.06 -24.17 -5.42
C SER A 15 -8.03 -24.70 -6.48
N VAL A 16 -9.14 -23.99 -6.70
CA VAL A 16 -10.12 -24.35 -7.74
C VAL A 16 -9.52 -24.19 -9.13
N VAL A 17 -8.84 -23.08 -9.39
CA VAL A 17 -8.23 -22.81 -10.71
C VAL A 17 -7.18 -23.87 -11.04
N ASP A 18 -6.30 -24.22 -10.08
CA ASP A 18 -5.33 -25.30 -10.26
C ASP A 18 -6.00 -26.66 -10.50
N LEU A 19 -7.10 -26.95 -9.78
CA LEU A 19 -7.89 -28.16 -9.97
C LEU A 19 -8.50 -28.24 -11.38
N LEU A 20 -9.05 -27.15 -11.91
CA LEU A 20 -9.66 -27.11 -13.25
C LEU A 20 -8.63 -27.39 -14.36
N HIS A 21 -7.38 -26.95 -14.17
CA HIS A 21 -6.28 -27.23 -15.09
C HIS A 21 -5.76 -28.68 -14.99
N ASN A 22 -5.58 -29.19 -13.78
CA ASN A 22 -4.92 -30.49 -13.57
C ASN A 22 -5.87 -31.69 -13.51
N LYS A 23 -7.16 -31.47 -13.23
CA LYS A 23 -8.23 -32.48 -13.13
C LYS A 23 -7.89 -33.70 -12.25
N LYS A 24 -7.04 -33.51 -11.26
CA LYS A 24 -6.67 -34.56 -10.29
C LYS A 24 -7.74 -34.66 -9.20
N GLU A 25 -7.96 -35.87 -8.70
CA GLU A 25 -8.79 -36.07 -7.52
C GLU A 25 -8.20 -35.31 -6.32
N ALA A 26 -8.99 -34.43 -5.69
CA ALA A 26 -8.51 -33.49 -4.68
C ALA A 26 -9.40 -33.41 -3.45
N VAL A 27 -8.77 -33.13 -2.31
CA VAL A 27 -9.40 -32.80 -1.02
C VAL A 27 -9.10 -31.33 -0.71
N LEU A 28 -10.13 -30.60 -0.25
CA LEU A 28 -9.99 -29.23 0.23
C LEU A 28 -10.05 -29.21 1.77
N LEU A 29 -8.95 -28.85 2.40
CA LEU A 29 -8.87 -28.52 3.83
C LEU A 29 -9.11 -27.02 3.97
N ILE A 30 -10.19 -26.61 4.61
CA ILE A 30 -10.62 -25.21 4.67
C ILE A 30 -10.88 -24.75 6.11
N ASP A 31 -10.54 -23.50 6.43
CA ASP A 31 -10.90 -22.92 7.73
C ASP A 31 -12.43 -22.97 7.94
N GLN A 32 -12.85 -23.43 9.11
CA GLN A 32 -14.24 -23.63 9.47
C GLN A 32 -15.04 -22.33 9.48
N TYR A 33 -14.42 -21.20 9.85
CA TYR A 33 -15.09 -19.90 9.86
C TYR A 33 -15.25 -19.38 8.43
N LYS A 34 -14.22 -19.56 7.59
CA LYS A 34 -14.30 -19.24 6.17
C LYS A 34 -15.37 -20.03 5.47
N TYR A 35 -15.43 -21.35 5.69
CA TYR A 35 -16.44 -22.22 5.09
C TYR A 35 -17.88 -21.80 5.44
N LYS A 36 -18.11 -21.41 6.69
CA LYS A 36 -19.42 -20.93 7.18
C LYS A 36 -19.87 -19.63 6.50
N LYS A 37 -18.92 -18.76 6.13
CA LYS A 37 -19.17 -17.47 5.46
C LYS A 37 -19.34 -17.57 3.94
N LEU A 38 -19.09 -18.74 3.33
CA LEU A 38 -19.29 -18.91 1.88
C LEU A 38 -20.78 -18.81 1.52
N SER A 39 -21.07 -18.22 0.36
CA SER A 39 -22.41 -18.28 -0.24
C SER A 39 -22.81 -19.72 -0.52
N SER A 40 -24.12 -19.98 -0.56
CA SER A 40 -24.65 -21.30 -0.90
C SER A 40 -24.15 -21.76 -2.28
N THR A 41 -24.15 -20.86 -3.26
CA THR A 41 -23.68 -21.11 -4.62
C THR A 41 -22.22 -21.56 -4.64
N LEU A 42 -21.33 -20.82 -3.98
CA LEU A 42 -19.91 -21.18 -3.93
C LEU A 42 -19.70 -22.49 -3.18
N ARG A 43 -20.42 -22.72 -2.07
CA ARG A 43 -20.32 -23.98 -1.31
C ARG A 43 -20.70 -25.18 -2.18
N THR A 44 -21.86 -25.14 -2.83
CA THR A 44 -22.31 -26.22 -3.73
C THR A 44 -21.33 -26.43 -4.88
N TYR A 45 -20.81 -25.35 -5.45
CA TYR A 45 -19.78 -25.45 -6.48
C TYR A 45 -18.52 -26.19 -5.97
N LEU A 46 -18.01 -25.85 -4.78
CA LEU A 46 -16.85 -26.53 -4.20
C LEU A 46 -17.14 -28.01 -3.89
N GLU A 47 -18.32 -28.33 -3.33
CA GLU A 47 -18.73 -29.70 -3.03
C GLU A 47 -18.81 -30.58 -4.29
N ASN A 48 -19.12 -29.98 -5.45
CA ASN A 48 -19.14 -30.66 -6.74
C ASN A 48 -17.74 -30.85 -7.36
N LYS A 49 -16.78 -29.96 -7.07
CA LYS A 49 -15.43 -30.04 -7.66
C LYS A 49 -14.47 -30.88 -6.83
N PHE A 50 -14.55 -30.82 -5.49
CA PHE A 50 -13.66 -31.56 -4.59
C PHE A 50 -14.29 -32.87 -4.13
N LYS A 51 -13.49 -33.94 -4.06
CA LYS A 51 -13.95 -35.25 -3.55
C LYS A 51 -14.38 -35.18 -2.09
N LYS A 52 -13.70 -34.35 -1.31
CA LYS A 52 -14.00 -34.15 0.11
C LYS A 52 -13.61 -32.73 0.50
N ILE A 53 -14.47 -32.08 1.27
CA ILE A 53 -14.17 -30.85 1.98
C ILE A 53 -14.02 -31.18 3.46
N VAL A 54 -12.93 -30.74 4.07
CA VAL A 54 -12.60 -30.96 5.48
C VAL A 54 -12.44 -29.61 6.14
N CYS A 55 -13.25 -29.32 7.16
CA CYS A 55 -13.13 -28.08 7.91
C CYS A 55 -12.16 -28.25 9.09
N TYR A 56 -11.33 -27.25 9.36
CA TYR A 56 -10.46 -27.20 10.53
C TYR A 56 -10.49 -25.82 11.21
N ASP A 57 -9.98 -25.75 12.42
CA ASP A 57 -9.81 -24.50 13.16
C ASP A 57 -8.38 -23.99 12.95
N ILE A 58 -8.25 -22.87 12.24
CA ILE A 58 -6.96 -22.23 11.94
C ILE A 58 -6.17 -21.88 13.21
N GLY A 59 -6.87 -21.48 14.28
CA GLY A 59 -6.27 -21.08 15.56
C GLY A 59 -5.96 -22.25 16.49
N PHE A 60 -6.23 -23.49 16.07
CA PHE A 60 -6.05 -24.66 16.94
C PHE A 60 -4.61 -24.80 17.47
N GLY A 61 -3.62 -24.40 16.67
CA GLY A 61 -2.20 -24.60 16.98
C GLY A 61 -1.60 -23.62 17.96
N ASP A 62 -2.23 -22.47 18.19
CA ASP A 62 -1.56 -21.30 18.79
C ASP A 62 -1.12 -21.51 20.25
N ASN A 63 -1.71 -22.48 20.96
CA ASN A 63 -1.35 -22.81 22.35
C ASN A 63 -1.39 -24.33 22.62
N ARG A 64 -1.04 -25.15 21.63
CA ARG A 64 -1.09 -26.62 21.73
C ARG A 64 0.27 -27.26 21.57
N SER A 65 0.44 -28.42 22.19
CA SER A 65 1.63 -29.24 22.00
C SER A 65 1.66 -29.87 20.61
N ASP A 66 2.86 -30.16 20.12
CA ASP A 66 3.09 -30.83 18.84
C ASP A 66 2.29 -32.14 18.72
N SER A 67 2.19 -32.88 19.82
CA SER A 67 1.43 -34.13 19.87
C SER A 67 -0.08 -33.93 19.68
N GLU A 68 -0.64 -32.84 20.19
CA GLU A 68 -2.06 -32.48 20.01
C GLU A 68 -2.33 -32.05 18.57
N ILE A 69 -1.44 -31.22 18.00
CA ILE A 69 -1.53 -30.76 16.61
C ILE A 69 -1.49 -31.95 15.63
N ILE A 70 -0.55 -32.88 15.83
CA ILE A 70 -0.42 -34.09 14.99
C ILE A 70 -1.69 -34.94 15.08
N LYS A 71 -2.20 -35.21 16.29
CA LYS A 71 -3.42 -36.00 16.49
C LYS A 71 -4.62 -35.34 15.82
N TYR A 72 -4.74 -34.02 15.93
CA TYR A 72 -5.82 -33.25 15.33
C TYR A 72 -5.85 -33.41 13.81
N PHE A 73 -4.76 -33.12 13.10
CA PHE A 73 -4.75 -33.25 11.64
C PHE A 73 -4.84 -34.69 11.16
N HIS A 74 -4.20 -35.65 11.85
CA HIS A 74 -4.38 -37.07 11.50
C HIS A 74 -5.84 -37.53 11.61
N SER A 75 -6.62 -36.98 12.55
CA SER A 75 -8.05 -37.28 12.67
C SER A 75 -8.89 -36.70 11.52
N LEU A 76 -8.45 -35.59 10.93
CA LEU A 76 -9.17 -34.88 9.88
C LEU A 76 -8.86 -35.41 8.47
N ILE A 77 -7.57 -35.56 8.17
CA ILE A 77 -7.06 -35.85 6.81
C ILE A 77 -6.34 -37.19 6.70
N GLY A 78 -6.17 -37.94 7.80
CA GLY A 78 -5.42 -39.19 7.82
C GLY A 78 -3.90 -38.96 7.74
N LYS A 79 -3.18 -39.97 7.23
CA LYS A 79 -1.72 -39.87 7.03
C LYS A 79 -1.41 -38.98 5.82
N THR A 80 -0.40 -38.12 5.94
CA THR A 80 0.03 -37.24 4.85
C THR A 80 0.54 -38.00 3.61
N SER A 81 1.03 -39.23 3.79
CA SER A 81 1.45 -40.12 2.70
C SER A 81 0.33 -40.57 1.76
N LEU A 82 -0.94 -40.27 2.06
CA LEU A 82 -2.07 -40.51 1.16
C LEU A 82 -2.15 -39.49 0.02
N TYR A 83 -1.42 -38.38 0.14
CA TYR A 83 -1.44 -37.28 -0.81
C TYR A 83 -0.13 -37.24 -1.60
N GLU A 84 -0.26 -37.15 -2.93
CA GLU A 84 0.89 -37.03 -3.84
C GLU A 84 1.53 -35.64 -3.72
N LYS A 85 0.70 -34.62 -3.51
CA LYS A 85 1.10 -33.22 -3.37
C LYS A 85 0.20 -32.55 -2.35
N ILE A 86 0.80 -31.76 -1.47
CA ILE A 86 0.11 -30.98 -0.44
C ILE A 86 0.42 -29.51 -0.69
N PHE A 87 -0.60 -28.72 -0.96
CA PHE A 87 -0.52 -27.27 -1.10
C PHE A 87 -0.92 -26.63 0.23
N CYS A 88 0.04 -25.97 0.88
CA CYS A 88 -0.16 -25.20 2.10
C CYS A 88 -0.33 -23.74 1.70
N ALA A 89 -1.49 -23.16 2.00
CA ALA A 89 -1.92 -21.87 1.48
C ALA A 89 -1.17 -20.70 2.13
N SER A 90 -0.68 -20.92 3.33
CA SER A 90 0.12 -19.99 4.11
C SER A 90 0.78 -20.79 5.23
N GLY A 91 2.11 -20.67 5.38
CA GLY A 91 2.86 -21.52 6.30
C GLY A 91 2.72 -21.09 7.76
N GLU A 92 2.45 -19.81 7.99
CA GLU A 92 2.35 -19.14 9.29
C GLU A 92 1.05 -19.43 10.06
N HIS A 93 0.45 -20.59 9.80
CA HIS A 93 -0.73 -21.11 10.47
C HIS A 93 -0.55 -22.57 10.90
N CYS A 94 -1.52 -23.06 11.67
CA CYS A 94 -1.47 -24.37 12.33
C CYS A 94 -1.17 -25.54 11.39
N PHE A 95 -1.66 -25.52 10.14
CA PHE A 95 -1.39 -26.60 9.17
C PHE A 95 0.06 -26.57 8.66
N GLY A 96 0.60 -25.40 8.33
CA GLY A 96 2.02 -25.25 7.97
C GLY A 96 2.93 -25.70 9.10
N LEU A 97 2.57 -25.38 10.34
CA LEU A 97 3.25 -25.88 11.53
C LEU A 97 3.18 -27.41 11.66
N PHE A 98 2.01 -28.01 11.45
CA PHE A 98 1.84 -29.47 11.42
C PHE A 98 2.76 -30.14 10.39
N LEU A 99 2.83 -29.59 9.17
CA LEU A 99 3.69 -30.11 8.11
C LEU A 99 5.18 -29.99 8.49
N ALA A 100 5.59 -28.87 9.09
CA ALA A 100 6.94 -28.64 9.56
C ALA A 100 7.36 -29.61 10.67
N ILE A 101 6.52 -29.80 11.70
CA ILE A 101 6.78 -30.70 12.84
C ILE A 101 6.88 -32.16 12.36
N THR A 102 5.98 -32.57 11.47
CA THR A 102 5.96 -33.94 10.94
C THR A 102 7.00 -34.20 9.84
N LYS A 103 7.74 -33.17 9.42
CA LYS A 103 8.69 -33.21 8.29
C LYS A 103 8.02 -33.71 7.01
N THR A 104 6.76 -33.35 6.82
CA THR A 104 6.00 -33.71 5.62
C THR A 104 6.40 -32.76 4.49
N PRO A 105 6.84 -33.23 3.32
CA PRO A 105 7.12 -32.37 2.17
C PRO A 105 5.86 -31.67 1.65
N PHE A 106 5.94 -30.38 1.34
CA PHE A 106 4.79 -29.61 0.83
C PHE A 106 5.17 -28.51 -0.15
N VAL A 107 4.17 -27.98 -0.86
CA VAL A 107 4.27 -26.76 -1.66
C VAL A 107 3.74 -25.61 -0.83
N PHE A 108 4.57 -24.59 -0.68
CA PHE A 108 4.21 -23.34 -0.02
C PHE A 108 3.57 -22.42 -1.04
N CYS A 109 2.31 -22.06 -0.84
CA CYS A 109 1.63 -21.05 -1.64
C CYS A 109 1.70 -19.71 -0.91
N GLU A 110 1.82 -18.62 -1.65
CA GLU A 110 1.75 -17.27 -1.07
C GLU A 110 0.34 -16.96 -0.51
N GLU A 111 0.30 -16.15 0.56
CA GLU A 111 -0.94 -15.72 1.23
C GLU A 111 -1.80 -14.79 0.35
N ALA A 112 -1.12 -13.86 -0.32
CA ALA A 112 -1.64 -13.02 -1.39
C ALA A 112 -0.51 -12.74 -2.38
N ALA A 113 -0.87 -12.28 -3.58
CA ALA A 113 0.12 -11.93 -4.60
C ALA A 113 1.21 -11.01 -4.02
N GLY A 114 2.47 -11.35 -4.27
CA GLY A 114 3.61 -10.51 -3.86
C GLY A 114 4.03 -10.64 -2.39
N ILE A 115 3.28 -11.34 -1.53
CA ILE A 115 3.58 -11.38 -0.10
C ILE A 115 4.84 -12.19 0.21
N LEU A 116 5.20 -13.16 -0.63
CA LEU A 116 6.36 -14.03 -0.38
C LEU A 116 7.70 -13.27 -0.34
N SER A 117 7.84 -12.19 -1.12
CA SER A 117 9.00 -11.27 -1.08
C SER A 117 8.87 -10.17 -0.01
N ARG A 118 7.80 -10.20 0.79
CA ARG A 118 7.43 -9.21 1.80
C ARG A 118 6.93 -9.86 3.10
N PRO A 119 7.64 -10.87 3.67
CA PRO A 119 7.16 -11.63 4.83
C PRO A 119 6.91 -10.76 6.07
N GLN A 120 7.62 -9.62 6.19
CA GLN A 120 7.45 -8.67 7.29
C GLN A 120 6.01 -8.16 7.44
N ILE A 121 5.26 -8.05 6.34
CA ILE A 121 3.84 -7.62 6.38
C ILE A 121 3.03 -8.58 7.26
N LEU A 122 3.18 -9.88 7.06
CA LEU A 122 2.47 -10.90 7.83
C LEU A 122 2.96 -10.94 9.28
N ILE A 123 4.27 -10.83 9.48
CA ILE A 123 4.90 -10.79 10.82
C ILE A 123 4.35 -9.62 11.64
N ASP A 124 4.23 -8.43 11.05
CA ASP A 124 3.73 -7.24 11.73
C ASP A 124 2.24 -7.37 12.08
N ILE A 125 1.43 -7.90 11.15
CA ILE A 125 0.01 -8.23 11.40
C ILE A 125 -0.11 -9.17 12.60
N ASP A 126 0.65 -10.26 12.60
CA ASP A 126 0.58 -11.26 13.66
C ASP A 126 1.10 -10.77 15.01
N ASN A 127 2.12 -9.91 15.01
CA ASN A 127 2.61 -9.25 16.21
C ASN A 127 1.60 -8.25 16.81
N GLY A 128 0.68 -7.73 15.99
CA GLY A 128 -0.44 -6.91 16.43
C GLY A 128 -1.46 -7.66 17.30
N TYR A 129 -1.55 -8.98 17.16
CA TYR A 129 -2.46 -9.81 17.97
C TYR A 129 -1.73 -10.43 19.17
N ILE A 130 -2.14 -10.05 20.38
CA ILE A 130 -1.54 -10.54 21.65
C ILE A 130 -1.49 -12.08 21.71
N SER A 131 -2.53 -12.76 21.20
CA SER A 131 -2.62 -14.22 21.16
C SER A 131 -1.59 -14.86 20.22
N ARG A 132 -1.22 -14.16 19.13
CA ARG A 132 -0.31 -14.65 18.10
C ARG A 132 1.15 -14.34 18.36
N LYS A 133 1.44 -13.26 19.10
CA LYS A 133 2.82 -12.85 19.42
C LYS A 133 3.69 -13.97 20.00
N LYS A 134 3.09 -14.92 20.75
CA LYS A 134 3.79 -16.08 21.33
C LYS A 134 4.19 -17.13 20.29
N VAL A 135 3.46 -17.25 19.19
CA VAL A 135 3.71 -18.23 18.12
C VAL A 135 4.39 -17.65 16.90
N THR A 136 4.37 -16.32 16.71
CA THR A 136 5.10 -15.63 15.63
C THR A 136 6.56 -16.06 15.57
N LYS A 137 7.26 -16.02 16.71
CA LYS A 137 8.66 -16.44 16.80
C LYS A 137 8.87 -17.89 16.35
N ARG A 138 7.94 -18.78 16.70
CA ARG A 138 8.00 -20.20 16.31
C ARG A 138 7.85 -20.37 14.80
N TYR A 139 6.93 -19.65 14.18
CA TYR A 139 6.74 -19.69 12.72
C TYR A 139 7.95 -19.12 11.98
N GLU A 140 8.54 -18.05 12.50
CA GLU A 140 9.76 -17.43 11.98
C GLU A 140 10.97 -18.37 12.06
N GLU A 141 11.23 -18.98 13.23
CA GLU A 141 12.32 -19.96 13.42
C GLU A 141 12.18 -21.19 12.51
N LEU A 142 10.95 -21.53 12.12
CA LEU A 142 10.67 -22.62 11.19
C LEU A 142 10.72 -22.18 9.71
N GLY A 143 10.91 -20.90 9.38
CA GLY A 143 10.93 -20.44 7.99
C GLY A 143 9.55 -20.55 7.32
N LEU A 144 8.48 -20.29 8.08
CA LEU A 144 7.09 -20.43 7.63
C LEU A 144 6.45 -19.12 7.15
N TYR A 145 7.13 -17.97 7.29
CA TYR A 145 6.70 -16.71 6.67
C TYR A 145 7.33 -16.48 5.29
N ASP A 146 8.57 -16.90 5.11
CA ASP A 146 9.40 -16.58 3.94
C ASP A 146 9.67 -17.80 3.04
N GLY A 147 9.14 -18.96 3.42
CA GLY A 147 9.29 -20.19 2.66
C GLY A 147 10.67 -20.86 2.79
N THR A 148 11.49 -20.49 3.79
CA THR A 148 12.83 -21.08 3.99
C THR A 148 12.83 -22.46 4.65
N ASN A 149 11.68 -22.93 5.18
CA ASN A 149 11.56 -24.25 5.79
C ASN A 149 12.12 -25.37 4.87
N SER A 150 12.88 -26.31 5.44
CA SER A 150 13.53 -27.37 4.68
C SER A 150 12.57 -28.37 4.03
N ASN A 151 11.36 -28.53 4.59
CA ASN A 151 10.32 -29.42 4.05
C ASN A 151 9.55 -28.80 2.87
N ILE A 152 9.73 -27.50 2.60
CA ILE A 152 9.13 -26.85 1.43
C ILE A 152 9.88 -27.33 0.19
N THR A 153 9.15 -27.98 -0.70
CA THR A 153 9.68 -28.53 -1.96
C THR A 153 9.55 -27.56 -3.13
N THR A 154 8.58 -26.66 -3.07
CA THR A 154 8.29 -25.68 -4.10
C THR A 154 7.64 -24.47 -3.48
N LEU A 155 8.05 -23.29 -3.94
CA LEU A 155 7.40 -22.02 -3.67
C LEU A 155 6.47 -21.71 -4.84
N ARG A 156 5.17 -21.61 -4.59
CA ARG A 156 4.16 -21.27 -5.61
C ARG A 156 3.67 -19.85 -5.35
N CYS A 157 3.93 -18.96 -6.30
CA CYS A 157 3.56 -17.55 -6.19
C CYS A 157 3.39 -16.92 -7.57
N ASN A 158 2.72 -15.78 -7.63
CA ASN A 158 2.76 -14.90 -8.78
C ASN A 158 4.14 -14.22 -8.83
N ILE A 159 5.01 -14.67 -9.75
CA ILE A 159 6.40 -14.17 -9.83
C ILE A 159 6.43 -12.68 -10.19
N LYS A 160 5.56 -12.24 -11.13
CA LYS A 160 5.51 -10.82 -11.56
C LYS A 160 5.05 -9.86 -10.45
N ALA A 161 4.44 -10.37 -9.38
CA ALA A 161 4.02 -9.59 -8.22
C ALA A 161 5.12 -9.44 -7.14
N GLN A 162 6.18 -10.24 -7.21
CA GLN A 162 7.28 -10.18 -6.24
C GLN A 162 8.18 -8.95 -6.45
N LYS A 163 8.96 -8.58 -5.43
CA LYS A 163 10.00 -7.56 -5.59
C LYS A 163 11.07 -8.02 -6.58
N ALA A 164 11.72 -7.07 -7.25
CA ALA A 164 12.73 -7.37 -8.28
C ALA A 164 13.96 -8.12 -7.73
N ASP A 165 14.28 -7.95 -6.45
CA ASP A 165 15.37 -8.62 -5.73
C ASP A 165 14.94 -9.95 -5.09
N PHE A 166 13.71 -10.40 -5.33
CA PHE A 166 13.22 -11.68 -4.82
C PHE A 166 14.06 -12.83 -5.37
N SER A 167 14.77 -13.51 -4.46
CA SER A 167 15.63 -14.65 -4.75
C SER A 167 15.29 -15.80 -3.82
N THR A 168 15.29 -17.03 -4.35
CA THR A 168 14.82 -18.22 -3.64
C THR A 168 15.92 -19.27 -3.48
N ALA A 169 17.15 -18.82 -3.18
CA ALA A 169 18.37 -19.64 -3.13
C ALA A 169 18.11 -21.14 -2.79
N GLY A 170 18.12 -21.98 -3.84
CA GLY A 170 18.04 -23.45 -3.70
C GLY A 170 16.64 -24.09 -3.67
N LYS A 171 15.54 -23.34 -3.89
CA LYS A 171 14.17 -23.89 -3.99
C LYS A 171 13.62 -23.81 -5.41
N ASN A 172 12.77 -24.78 -5.77
CA ASN A 172 11.98 -24.71 -7.00
C ASN A 172 10.88 -23.64 -6.84
N ILE A 173 10.72 -22.79 -7.85
CA ILE A 173 9.59 -21.83 -7.91
C ILE A 173 8.61 -22.31 -9.00
N GLU A 174 7.33 -22.30 -8.67
CA GLU A 174 6.24 -22.48 -9.60
C GLU A 174 5.50 -21.15 -9.78
N ASP A 175 5.54 -20.59 -10.99
CA ASP A 175 4.78 -19.40 -11.32
C ASP A 175 3.28 -19.71 -11.38
N PHE A 176 2.51 -19.01 -10.56
CA PHE A 176 1.06 -19.14 -10.48
C PHE A 176 0.41 -17.76 -10.48
N ASP A 177 0.33 -17.17 -11.67
CA ASP A 177 -0.54 -16.02 -11.93
C ASP A 177 -1.98 -16.50 -12.13
N VAL A 178 -2.80 -16.34 -11.09
CA VAL A 178 -4.20 -16.80 -11.10
C VAL A 178 -5.03 -16.14 -12.19
N VAL A 179 -4.77 -14.88 -12.56
CA VAL A 179 -5.55 -14.18 -13.59
C VAL A 179 -5.24 -14.78 -14.96
N GLU A 180 -3.97 -15.02 -15.27
CA GLU A 180 -3.55 -15.74 -16.48
C GLU A 180 -4.09 -17.18 -16.50
N LYS A 181 -4.09 -17.86 -15.35
CA LYS A 181 -4.68 -19.21 -15.27
C LYS A 181 -6.19 -19.19 -15.54
N ILE A 182 -6.93 -18.18 -15.07
CA ILE A 182 -8.37 -18.02 -15.37
C ILE A 182 -8.58 -17.67 -16.85
N LEU A 183 -7.74 -16.82 -17.45
CA LEU A 183 -7.77 -16.50 -18.89
C LEU A 183 -7.67 -17.76 -19.74
N ASN A 184 -6.84 -18.71 -19.33
CA ASN A 184 -6.58 -19.98 -20.02
C ASN A 184 -7.60 -21.09 -19.72
N LEU A 185 -8.64 -20.83 -18.92
CA LEU A 185 -9.75 -21.78 -18.75
C LEU A 185 -10.67 -21.76 -20.00
N SER A 186 -11.42 -22.85 -20.19
CA SER A 186 -12.49 -22.85 -21.19
C SER A 186 -13.54 -21.78 -20.85
N GLY A 187 -14.23 -21.23 -21.87
CA GLY A 187 -15.28 -20.23 -21.63
C GLY A 187 -16.36 -20.72 -20.67
N ASN A 188 -16.71 -22.01 -20.73
CA ASN A 188 -17.67 -22.63 -19.82
C ASN A 188 -17.13 -22.72 -18.40
N ASP A 189 -15.92 -23.25 -18.19
CA ASP A 189 -15.31 -23.38 -16.86
C ASP A 189 -15.09 -22.00 -16.22
N ARG A 190 -14.66 -21.02 -17.01
CA ARG A 190 -14.46 -19.64 -16.56
C ARG A 190 -15.78 -19.00 -16.11
N ASN A 191 -16.83 -19.13 -16.91
CA ASN A 191 -18.14 -18.56 -16.57
C ASN A 191 -18.74 -19.26 -15.34
N GLU A 192 -18.65 -20.60 -15.26
CA GLU A 192 -19.11 -21.38 -14.10
C GLU A 192 -18.36 -20.94 -12.82
N LEU A 193 -17.04 -20.80 -12.91
CA LEU A 193 -16.20 -20.31 -11.81
C LEU A 193 -16.64 -18.91 -11.36
N ILE A 194 -16.74 -17.94 -12.27
CA ILE A 194 -17.12 -16.56 -11.93
C ILE A 194 -18.51 -16.54 -11.32
N SER A 195 -19.50 -17.20 -11.94
CA SER A 195 -20.88 -17.27 -11.42
C SER A 195 -20.96 -17.87 -10.03
N ALA A 196 -20.10 -18.83 -9.69
CA ALA A 196 -20.07 -19.42 -8.35
C ALA A 196 -19.67 -18.41 -7.27
N PHE A 197 -18.79 -17.46 -7.58
CA PHE A 197 -18.30 -16.46 -6.63
C PHE A 197 -19.14 -15.18 -6.58
N ILE A 198 -19.79 -14.78 -7.69
CA ILE A 198 -20.57 -13.53 -7.79
C ILE A 198 -22.09 -13.81 -7.86
N GLU A 199 -22.53 -14.96 -7.36
CA GLU A 199 -23.95 -15.33 -7.25
C GLU A 199 -24.77 -15.16 -8.55
N ASN A 200 -24.19 -15.58 -9.68
CA ASN A 200 -24.76 -15.54 -11.05
C ASN A 200 -24.73 -14.16 -11.76
N GLU A 201 -24.12 -13.13 -11.18
CA GLU A 201 -23.77 -11.93 -11.93
C GLU A 201 -22.42 -12.16 -12.65
N THR A 202 -22.39 -12.03 -13.97
CA THR A 202 -21.17 -12.32 -14.77
C THR A 202 -20.54 -11.09 -15.41
N SER A 203 -21.23 -9.95 -15.38
CA SER A 203 -20.76 -8.72 -16.01
C SER A 203 -21.38 -7.47 -15.40
N PHE A 204 -20.57 -6.42 -15.26
CA PHE A 204 -20.93 -5.06 -14.90
C PHE A 204 -20.83 -4.18 -16.16
N ALA A 205 -21.99 -3.70 -16.62
CA ALA A 205 -22.08 -2.80 -17.77
C ALA A 205 -21.86 -1.34 -17.34
N ILE A 206 -20.66 -1.01 -16.85
CA ILE A 206 -20.34 0.30 -16.28
C ILE A 206 -19.17 0.92 -17.06
N ASN A 207 -19.44 2.03 -17.73
CA ASN A 207 -18.40 2.78 -18.44
C ASN A 207 -17.55 3.59 -17.44
N ALA A 208 -16.40 3.04 -17.05
CA ALA A 208 -15.47 3.62 -16.11
C ALA A 208 -14.15 4.02 -16.78
N ASP A 209 -13.64 5.21 -16.50
CA ASP A 209 -12.24 5.53 -16.83
C ASP A 209 -11.30 4.87 -15.81
N VAL A 210 -11.71 4.88 -14.54
CA VAL A 210 -10.91 4.42 -13.41
C VAL A 210 -11.75 3.51 -12.51
N LEU A 211 -11.26 2.31 -12.23
CA LEU A 211 -11.75 1.47 -11.15
C LEU A 211 -10.84 1.62 -9.93
N LEU A 212 -11.37 2.16 -8.85
CA LEU A 212 -10.64 2.43 -7.62
C LEU A 212 -10.91 1.33 -6.58
N LEU A 213 -9.87 0.59 -6.22
CA LEU A 213 -9.89 -0.41 -5.15
C LEU A 213 -9.58 0.24 -3.81
N THR A 214 -10.53 0.21 -2.88
CA THR A 214 -10.37 0.82 -1.55
C THR A 214 -9.96 -0.20 -0.50
N GLN A 215 -9.45 0.31 0.61
CA GLN A 215 -9.20 -0.40 1.86
C GLN A 215 -9.97 0.24 3.01
N HIS A 216 -10.19 -0.53 4.06
CA HIS A 216 -10.98 -0.19 5.26
C HIS A 216 -10.07 0.30 6.39
N TYR A 217 -9.32 1.38 6.15
CA TYR A 217 -8.30 1.88 7.08
C TYR A 217 -8.84 2.20 8.49
N ALA A 218 -10.05 2.76 8.58
CA ALA A 218 -10.69 3.09 9.85
C ALA A 218 -11.09 1.85 10.65
N ASN A 219 -11.61 0.82 9.99
CA ASN A 219 -11.95 -0.46 10.62
C ASN A 219 -10.70 -1.16 11.18
N ASN A 220 -9.55 -0.98 10.53
CA ASN A 220 -8.25 -1.52 10.97
C ASN A 220 -7.53 -0.63 11.98
N CYS A 221 -8.14 0.48 12.42
CA CYS A 221 -7.52 1.47 13.31
C CYS A 221 -6.21 2.06 12.76
N ILE A 222 -6.03 2.08 11.43
CA ILE A 222 -4.86 2.68 10.77
C ILE A 222 -5.06 4.20 10.68
N LEU A 223 -6.27 4.63 10.32
CA LEU A 223 -6.68 6.04 10.23
C LEU A 223 -7.96 6.27 11.04
N SER A 224 -8.25 7.52 11.39
CA SER A 224 -9.60 7.88 11.81
C SER A 224 -10.57 7.80 10.62
N PHE A 225 -11.87 7.80 10.92
CA PHE A 225 -12.90 7.82 9.88
C PHE A 225 -12.76 9.06 8.97
N GLU A 226 -12.57 10.24 9.59
CA GLU A 226 -12.40 11.54 8.92
C GLU A 226 -11.15 11.54 8.02
N ASN A 227 -10.04 10.98 8.52
CA ASN A 227 -8.81 10.85 7.75
C ASN A 227 -8.97 9.88 6.57
N GLN A 228 -9.76 8.81 6.71
CA GLN A 228 -10.05 7.93 5.58
C GLN A 228 -10.88 8.66 4.51
N VAL A 229 -11.88 9.45 4.91
CA VAL A 229 -12.64 10.29 3.98
C VAL A 229 -11.71 11.26 3.25
N LEU A 230 -10.89 11.98 4.01
CA LEU A 230 -9.97 12.98 3.46
C LEU A 230 -8.94 12.36 2.50
N LEU A 231 -8.39 11.20 2.86
CA LEU A 231 -7.44 10.45 2.03
C LEU A 231 -8.02 10.15 0.65
N TYR A 232 -9.25 9.60 0.56
CA TYR A 232 -9.86 9.32 -0.74
C TYR A 232 -10.29 10.58 -1.48
N GLN A 233 -10.73 11.63 -0.79
CA GLN A 233 -11.04 12.91 -1.43
C GLN A 233 -9.80 13.51 -2.10
N TYR A 234 -8.67 13.59 -1.39
CA TYR A 234 -7.40 14.05 -1.96
C TYR A 234 -6.93 13.14 -3.08
N PHE A 235 -6.99 11.83 -2.90
CA PHE A 235 -6.56 10.88 -3.93
C PHE A 235 -7.31 11.10 -5.24
N VAL A 236 -8.63 11.25 -5.19
CA VAL A 236 -9.43 11.54 -6.39
C VAL A 236 -9.15 12.95 -6.93
N ASP A 237 -9.12 13.98 -6.09
CA ASP A 237 -8.93 15.36 -6.57
C ASP A 237 -7.54 15.61 -7.18
N TYR A 238 -6.51 14.92 -6.70
CA TYR A 238 -5.16 15.03 -7.21
C TYR A 238 -4.85 14.15 -8.41
N PHE A 239 -5.55 13.03 -8.62
CA PHE A 239 -5.17 12.10 -9.69
C PHE A 239 -6.29 11.80 -10.69
N PHE A 240 -7.55 12.01 -10.32
CA PHE A 240 -8.71 11.54 -11.08
C PHE A 240 -9.89 12.54 -11.14
N TYR A 241 -9.65 13.83 -10.87
CA TYR A 241 -10.71 14.86 -10.79
C TYR A 241 -11.58 15.00 -12.06
N ASP A 242 -11.02 14.67 -13.22
CA ASP A 242 -11.66 14.76 -14.55
C ASP A 242 -12.13 13.39 -15.07
N LYS A 243 -12.11 12.34 -14.25
CA LYS A 243 -12.37 10.96 -14.66
C LYS A 243 -13.68 10.41 -14.11
N LYS A 244 -14.30 9.49 -14.85
CA LYS A 244 -15.40 8.66 -14.35
C LYS A 244 -14.83 7.57 -13.45
N VAL A 245 -14.86 7.82 -12.15
CA VAL A 245 -14.38 6.89 -11.12
C VAL A 245 -15.50 5.94 -10.70
N VAL A 246 -15.18 4.64 -10.66
CA VAL A 246 -16.00 3.61 -10.03
C VAL A 246 -15.26 3.10 -8.81
N PHE A 247 -15.90 3.11 -7.65
CA PHE A 247 -15.34 2.55 -6.43
C PHE A 247 -15.73 1.08 -6.32
N LYS A 248 -14.75 0.22 -6.04
CA LYS A 248 -14.97 -1.14 -5.53
C LYS A 248 -14.42 -1.19 -4.11
N PRO A 249 -15.28 -0.96 -3.10
CA PRO A 249 -14.81 -0.93 -1.74
C PRO A 249 -14.36 -2.29 -1.23
N HIS A 250 -13.46 -2.31 -0.24
CA HIS A 250 -13.26 -3.52 0.55
C HIS A 250 -14.60 -3.97 1.17
N PRO A 251 -14.88 -5.28 1.30
CA PRO A 251 -16.14 -5.77 1.87
C PRO A 251 -16.49 -5.22 3.26
N GLU A 252 -15.47 -4.89 4.05
CA GLU A 252 -15.60 -4.35 5.40
C GLU A 252 -15.51 -2.81 5.46
N ASP A 253 -15.31 -2.14 4.32
CA ASP A 253 -15.22 -0.67 4.26
C ASP A 253 -16.60 -0.01 4.41
N ILE A 254 -16.74 0.77 5.47
CA ILE A 254 -17.98 1.43 5.88
C ILE A 254 -18.20 2.79 5.21
N LEU A 255 -17.23 3.32 4.45
CA LEU A 255 -17.36 4.65 3.85
C LEU A 255 -18.51 4.76 2.85
N TYR A 256 -19.16 5.92 2.87
CA TYR A 256 -20.32 6.26 2.04
C TYR A 256 -19.93 6.89 0.69
N TYR A 257 -19.09 6.22 -0.11
CA TYR A 257 -18.53 6.76 -1.36
C TYR A 257 -19.52 7.47 -2.29
N LYS A 258 -20.75 6.96 -2.46
CA LYS A 258 -21.75 7.61 -3.33
C LYS A 258 -22.16 9.01 -2.83
N LYS A 259 -22.17 9.27 -1.52
CA LYS A 259 -22.43 10.62 -0.96
C LYS A 259 -21.18 11.51 -1.07
N LEU A 260 -19.99 10.95 -0.85
CA LEU A 260 -18.72 11.69 -0.98
C LEU A 260 -18.42 12.11 -2.44
N PHE A 261 -18.74 11.23 -3.38
CA PHE A 261 -18.47 11.37 -4.82
C PHE A 261 -19.76 11.12 -5.62
N PRO A 262 -20.69 12.08 -5.68
CA PRO A 262 -22.02 11.87 -6.28
C PRO A 262 -22.02 11.41 -7.74
N GLN A 263 -20.97 11.77 -8.49
CA GLN A 263 -20.80 11.41 -9.90
C GLN A 263 -20.16 10.03 -10.12
N SER A 264 -19.76 9.34 -9.05
CA SER A 264 -19.14 8.01 -9.11
C SER A 264 -20.17 6.89 -9.02
N GLU A 265 -19.82 5.69 -9.48
CA GLU A 265 -20.55 4.46 -9.14
C GLU A 265 -19.82 3.65 -8.07
N VAL A 266 -20.56 2.82 -7.33
CA VAL A 266 -20.02 2.03 -6.22
C VAL A 266 -20.47 0.57 -6.35
N ILE A 267 -19.52 -0.35 -6.46
CA ILE A 267 -19.73 -1.80 -6.56
C ILE A 267 -19.42 -2.41 -5.19
N ARG A 268 -20.44 -2.64 -4.36
CA ARG A 268 -20.31 -3.26 -3.03
C ARG A 268 -20.31 -4.79 -3.07
N GLN A 269 -20.61 -5.38 -4.22
CA GLN A 269 -20.59 -6.83 -4.41
C GLN A 269 -19.22 -7.40 -4.02
N VAL A 270 -19.26 -8.42 -3.17
CA VAL A 270 -18.06 -9.08 -2.65
C VAL A 270 -17.61 -10.14 -3.64
N PHE A 271 -16.46 -9.91 -4.26
CA PHE A 271 -15.83 -10.86 -5.17
C PHE A 271 -14.31 -10.62 -5.25
N PRO A 272 -13.50 -11.66 -5.52
CA PRO A 272 -12.06 -11.54 -5.72
C PRO A 272 -11.68 -10.52 -6.78
N SER A 273 -10.67 -9.68 -6.51
CA SER A 273 -10.20 -8.67 -7.46
C SER A 273 -9.70 -9.29 -8.76
N GLU A 274 -9.21 -10.53 -8.72
CA GLU A 274 -8.77 -11.34 -9.85
C GLU A 274 -9.85 -11.50 -10.93
N PHE A 275 -11.14 -11.32 -10.61
CA PHE A 275 -12.21 -11.39 -11.59
C PHE A 275 -12.45 -10.10 -12.37
N ILE A 276 -11.93 -8.95 -11.90
CA ILE A 276 -12.14 -7.64 -12.54
C ILE A 276 -11.83 -7.67 -14.05
N PRO A 277 -10.76 -8.32 -14.55
CA PRO A 277 -10.49 -8.37 -15.98
C PRO A 277 -11.57 -9.03 -16.86
N PHE A 278 -12.49 -9.80 -16.27
CA PHE A 278 -13.48 -10.62 -16.98
C PHE A 278 -14.91 -10.11 -16.84
N ILE A 279 -15.18 -9.30 -15.83
CA ILE A 279 -16.54 -8.95 -15.41
C ILE A 279 -16.90 -7.50 -15.74
N PHE A 280 -16.03 -6.70 -16.36
CA PHE A 280 -16.38 -5.34 -16.76
C PHE A 280 -16.50 -5.25 -18.29
N ASP A 281 -17.60 -4.66 -18.75
CA ASP A 281 -17.85 -4.37 -20.16
C ASP A 281 -18.49 -2.97 -20.34
N PRO A 282 -17.75 -1.95 -20.85
CA PRO A 282 -16.36 -2.02 -21.26
C PRO A 282 -15.41 -2.14 -20.06
N LYS A 283 -14.22 -2.70 -20.32
CA LYS A 283 -13.14 -2.76 -19.32
C LYS A 283 -12.67 -1.35 -18.95
N PRO A 284 -12.45 -1.03 -17.66
CA PRO A 284 -11.84 0.22 -17.23
C PRO A 284 -10.47 0.42 -17.87
N LYS A 285 -10.07 1.66 -18.15
CA LYS A 285 -8.73 1.95 -18.68
C LYS A 285 -7.66 1.84 -17.60
N CYS A 286 -7.96 2.43 -16.44
CA CYS A 286 -7.08 2.44 -15.28
C CYS A 286 -7.70 1.65 -14.12
N VAL A 287 -6.88 0.85 -13.43
CA VAL A 287 -7.19 0.39 -12.07
C VAL A 287 -6.29 1.12 -11.10
N ALA A 288 -6.88 1.69 -10.05
CA ALA A 288 -6.17 2.53 -9.09
C ALA A 288 -6.34 2.01 -7.66
N THR A 289 -5.31 2.15 -6.84
CA THR A 289 -5.42 1.97 -5.39
C THR A 289 -4.42 2.85 -4.66
N VAL A 290 -4.70 3.11 -3.38
CA VAL A 290 -3.73 3.72 -2.48
C VAL A 290 -2.67 2.68 -2.13
N SER A 291 -3.05 1.52 -1.59
CA SER A 291 -2.07 0.50 -1.18
C SER A 291 -2.65 -0.92 -1.12
N SER A 292 -3.74 -1.21 -1.84
CA SER A 292 -4.33 -2.55 -1.85
C SER A 292 -3.44 -3.57 -2.58
N THR A 293 -3.13 -4.68 -1.93
CA THR A 293 -2.39 -5.81 -2.54
C THR A 293 -3.15 -6.47 -3.69
N GLY A 294 -4.48 -6.32 -3.75
CA GLY A 294 -5.32 -6.85 -4.81
C GLY A 294 -4.95 -6.32 -6.20
N ILE A 295 -4.24 -5.19 -6.30
CA ILE A 295 -3.80 -4.64 -7.58
C ILE A 295 -2.66 -5.43 -8.22
N TYR A 296 -1.86 -6.18 -7.43
CA TYR A 296 -0.68 -6.86 -7.95
C TYR A 296 -1.04 -7.94 -8.97
N ASN A 297 -2.15 -8.65 -8.78
CA ASN A 297 -2.67 -9.61 -9.75
C ASN A 297 -3.25 -8.94 -11.01
N LEU A 298 -3.57 -7.65 -10.96
CA LEU A 298 -4.18 -6.91 -12.07
C LEU A 298 -3.16 -6.24 -12.99
N ARG A 299 -1.89 -6.16 -12.57
CA ARG A 299 -0.80 -5.61 -13.39
C ARG A 299 -0.69 -6.35 -14.72
N GLY A 300 -0.59 -5.57 -15.79
CA GLY A 300 -0.52 -6.07 -17.17
C GLY A 300 -1.87 -6.43 -17.79
N HIS A 301 -2.97 -6.35 -17.05
CA HIS A 301 -4.31 -6.58 -17.59
C HIS A 301 -5.05 -5.29 -17.96
N PHE A 302 -4.59 -4.12 -17.53
CA PHE A 302 -5.21 -2.82 -17.82
C PHE A 302 -4.23 -1.92 -18.56
N GLU A 303 -4.73 -0.88 -19.23
CA GLU A 303 -3.87 0.10 -19.91
C GLU A 303 -2.98 0.83 -18.89
N GLU A 304 -3.54 1.11 -17.71
CA GLU A 304 -2.83 1.75 -16.61
C GLU A 304 -3.14 1.05 -15.27
N CYS A 305 -2.10 0.89 -14.45
CA CYS A 305 -2.23 0.57 -13.03
C CYS A 305 -1.64 1.71 -12.22
N PHE A 306 -2.48 2.42 -11.47
CA PHE A 306 -2.08 3.53 -10.62
C PHE A 306 -2.00 3.09 -9.16
N GLU A 307 -0.82 3.18 -8.58
CA GLU A 307 -0.53 2.71 -7.23
C GLU A 307 0.19 3.81 -6.46
N LEU A 308 -0.27 4.08 -5.24
CA LEU A 308 0.56 4.69 -4.20
C LEU A 308 1.11 3.58 -3.30
N ASP A 309 1.45 3.89 -2.06
CA ASP A 309 1.99 2.93 -1.11
C ASP A 309 1.50 3.18 0.33
N VAL A 310 1.96 2.33 1.24
CA VAL A 310 1.66 2.42 2.67
C VAL A 310 2.24 3.69 3.29
N ASP A 311 3.30 4.25 2.72
CA ASP A 311 3.87 5.51 3.19
C ASP A 311 2.94 6.70 2.89
N PHE A 312 2.15 6.63 1.81
CA PHE A 312 1.12 7.64 1.54
C PHE A 312 0.04 7.68 2.62
N GLU A 313 -0.32 6.54 3.23
CA GLU A 313 -1.30 6.50 4.32
C GLU A 313 -0.91 7.40 5.51
N LYS A 314 0.40 7.60 5.72
CA LYS A 314 0.93 8.47 6.78
C LYS A 314 1.15 9.91 6.30
N ARG A 315 1.49 10.07 5.02
CA ARG A 315 1.94 11.36 4.45
C ARG A 315 0.88 12.11 3.65
N PHE A 316 -0.29 11.54 3.40
CA PHE A 316 -1.38 12.22 2.70
C PHE A 316 -1.77 13.58 3.29
N PRO A 317 -1.65 13.88 4.61
CA PRO A 317 -1.94 15.22 5.11
C PRO A 317 -1.01 16.29 4.54
N PHE A 318 0.17 15.90 4.06
CA PHE A 318 1.19 16.79 3.49
C PHE A 318 1.19 16.78 1.96
N ILE A 319 0.16 16.19 1.31
CA ILE A 319 0.09 16.07 -0.15
C ILE A 319 0.24 17.42 -0.87
N HIS A 320 -0.26 18.51 -0.26
CA HIS A 320 -0.14 19.86 -0.80
C HIS A 320 1.32 20.31 -0.89
N ARG A 321 2.13 20.02 0.13
CA ARG A 321 3.58 20.30 0.14
C ARG A 321 4.33 19.50 -0.91
N TYR A 322 4.02 18.22 -1.02
CA TYR A 322 4.59 17.34 -2.04
C TYR A 322 4.25 17.83 -3.45
N TYR A 323 2.99 18.21 -3.68
CA TYR A 323 2.56 18.77 -4.96
C TYR A 323 3.27 20.09 -5.26
N ALA A 324 3.41 20.98 -4.28
CA ALA A 324 4.13 22.24 -4.46
C ALA A 324 5.61 22.03 -4.78
N ALA A 325 6.29 21.13 -4.06
CA ALA A 325 7.67 20.76 -4.36
C ALA A 325 7.82 20.19 -5.76
N PHE A 326 6.90 19.30 -6.18
CA PHE A 326 6.82 18.80 -7.55
C PHE A 326 6.73 19.92 -8.57
N ARG A 327 5.78 20.81 -8.42
CA ARG A 327 5.57 21.93 -9.35
C ARG A 327 6.78 22.85 -9.42
N ILE A 328 7.50 23.04 -8.32
CA ILE A 328 8.72 23.85 -8.29
C ILE A 328 9.83 23.20 -9.10
N TYR A 329 10.22 21.96 -8.82
CA TYR A 329 11.34 21.36 -9.55
C TYR A 329 11.02 21.11 -11.02
N ASP A 330 9.76 20.82 -11.36
CA ASP A 330 9.32 20.62 -12.75
C ASP A 330 9.38 21.93 -13.53
N ALA A 331 8.89 23.04 -12.97
CA ALA A 331 8.98 24.36 -13.59
C ALA A 331 10.42 24.87 -13.72
N LEU A 332 11.29 24.55 -12.75
CA LEU A 332 12.73 24.82 -12.81
C LEU A 332 13.49 23.88 -13.76
N LYS A 333 12.83 22.85 -14.31
CA LYS A 333 13.41 21.83 -15.20
C LYS A 333 14.60 21.12 -14.58
N MET A 334 14.46 20.71 -13.32
CA MET A 334 15.54 20.08 -12.57
C MET A 334 15.38 18.57 -12.46
N ASN A 335 16.51 17.84 -12.46
CA ASN A 335 16.54 16.44 -12.03
C ASN A 335 16.25 16.38 -10.53
N VAL A 336 15.76 15.24 -10.03
CA VAL A 336 15.34 15.13 -8.63
C VAL A 336 16.12 14.05 -7.92
N ASN A 337 16.71 14.42 -6.78
CA ASN A 337 17.22 13.49 -5.79
C ASN A 337 16.34 13.56 -4.54
N LYS A 338 15.93 12.41 -4.00
CA LYS A 338 14.92 12.31 -2.93
C LYS A 338 15.57 11.73 -1.68
N THR A 339 15.30 12.32 -0.51
CA THR A 339 15.76 11.82 0.80
C THR A 339 14.63 11.93 1.82
N GLY A 340 14.25 10.79 2.42
CA GLY A 340 13.19 10.74 3.43
C GLY A 340 11.79 11.08 2.91
N CYS A 341 11.60 11.07 1.59
CA CYS A 341 10.35 11.42 0.90
C CYS A 341 9.49 10.19 0.57
N ASN A 342 8.21 10.43 0.28
CA ASN A 342 7.38 9.47 -0.44
C ASN A 342 7.75 9.47 -1.94
N ASP A 343 8.59 8.52 -2.33
CA ASP A 343 9.10 8.43 -3.69
C ASP A 343 8.01 8.14 -4.73
N ILE A 344 7.07 7.26 -4.38
CA ILE A 344 5.99 6.84 -5.27
C ILE A 344 5.03 8.00 -5.53
N LEU A 345 4.68 8.80 -4.52
CA LEU A 345 3.82 9.98 -4.67
C LEU A 345 4.43 11.00 -5.63
N LEU A 346 5.72 11.30 -5.49
CA LEU A 346 6.43 12.22 -6.38
C LEU A 346 6.48 11.69 -7.82
N GLU A 347 6.74 10.40 -7.99
CA GLU A 347 6.73 9.76 -9.31
C GLU A 347 5.33 9.78 -9.95
N GLN A 348 4.26 9.61 -9.16
CA GLN A 348 2.90 9.73 -9.68
C GLN A 348 2.55 11.16 -10.08
N PHE A 349 3.01 12.17 -9.33
CA PHE A 349 2.87 13.55 -9.77
C PHE A 349 3.63 13.82 -11.07
N GLU A 350 4.86 13.35 -11.19
CA GLU A 350 5.66 13.49 -12.41
C GLU A 350 4.99 12.82 -13.62
N LYS A 351 4.47 11.59 -13.46
CA LYS A 351 3.73 10.90 -14.53
C LYS A 351 2.46 11.65 -14.94
N LYS A 352 1.73 12.21 -13.97
CA LYS A 352 0.43 12.84 -14.19
C LYS A 352 0.53 14.26 -14.76
N TYR A 353 1.51 15.02 -14.29
CA TYR A 353 1.59 16.46 -14.47
C TYR A 353 2.93 16.94 -15.02
N GLY A 354 3.96 16.09 -15.03
CA GLY A 354 5.33 16.47 -15.38
C GLY A 354 5.47 16.90 -16.83
N THR A 355 6.42 17.81 -17.07
CA THR A 355 6.75 18.29 -18.40
C THR A 355 7.85 17.43 -19.04
N LEU A 356 7.77 17.21 -20.35
CA LEU A 356 8.78 16.47 -21.12
C LEU A 356 10.04 17.30 -21.46
N ALA A 357 10.33 18.34 -20.68
CA ALA A 357 11.47 19.22 -20.93
C ALA A 357 12.79 18.54 -20.55
N GLU A 358 13.87 18.87 -21.25
CA GLU A 358 15.22 18.43 -20.88
C GLU A 358 15.59 19.01 -19.51
N LYS A 359 15.87 18.12 -18.56
CA LYS A 359 16.18 18.48 -17.17
C LYS A 359 17.67 18.75 -17.00
N GLN A 360 17.99 19.87 -16.37
CA GLN A 360 19.36 20.31 -16.07
C GLN A 360 19.50 20.60 -14.58
N ASN A 361 20.72 20.49 -14.05
CA ASN A 361 20.98 20.65 -12.61
C ASN A 361 20.14 19.68 -11.76
N THR A 362 20.16 19.84 -10.44
CA THR A 362 19.47 18.94 -9.50
C THR A 362 18.74 19.71 -8.41
N ALA A 363 17.49 19.32 -8.18
CA ALA A 363 16.72 19.64 -6.99
C ALA A 363 16.78 18.47 -6.01
N TYR A 364 17.25 18.72 -4.80
CA TYR A 364 17.22 17.73 -3.71
C TYR A 364 15.96 17.94 -2.89
N ILE A 365 15.04 16.98 -2.90
CA ILE A 365 13.84 17.04 -2.07
C ILE A 365 14.10 16.27 -0.79
N ILE A 366 13.88 16.94 0.32
CA ILE A 366 14.16 16.44 1.65
C ILE A 366 12.90 16.51 2.49
N ASP A 367 12.54 15.38 3.07
CA ASP A 367 11.46 15.25 4.05
C ASP A 367 11.87 14.29 5.17
N ASP A 368 11.01 14.09 6.17
CA ASP A 368 11.10 13.16 7.33
C ASP A 368 12.32 12.23 7.34
N ILE A 369 13.47 12.80 7.68
CA ILE A 369 14.68 12.06 7.99
C ILE A 369 14.62 11.80 9.47
N LYS A 370 14.75 10.54 9.90
CA LYS A 370 14.68 10.14 11.32
C LYS A 370 15.79 10.85 12.10
N SER A 371 15.48 12.01 12.67
CA SER A 371 16.45 12.96 13.24
C SER A 371 16.98 12.57 14.62
N GLU A 372 16.76 11.33 15.06
CA GLU A 372 17.32 10.80 16.31
C GLU A 372 18.83 10.58 16.22
N GLU A 373 19.39 10.40 15.02
CA GLU A 373 20.83 10.24 14.78
C GLU A 373 21.46 11.54 14.24
N ASP A 374 22.47 12.07 14.94
CA ASP A 374 23.20 13.28 14.50
C ASP A 374 23.88 13.09 13.12
N GLU A 375 24.09 11.85 12.66
CA GLU A 375 24.70 11.52 11.37
C GLU A 375 23.91 12.02 10.17
N ASP A 376 22.60 11.77 10.14
CA ASP A 376 21.75 12.10 8.99
C ASP A 376 21.59 13.61 8.81
N ARG A 377 21.48 14.33 9.93
CA ARG A 377 21.52 15.80 9.94
C ARG A 377 22.85 16.34 9.45
N ASN A 378 23.97 15.75 9.89
CA ASN A 378 25.29 16.13 9.39
C ASN A 378 25.42 15.90 7.89
N ARG A 379 24.79 14.85 7.33
CA ARG A 379 24.73 14.64 5.87
C ARG A 379 24.00 15.78 5.16
N ILE A 380 22.86 16.25 5.70
CA ILE A 380 22.13 17.39 5.12
C ILE A 380 22.94 18.68 5.21
N ILE A 381 23.58 18.95 6.35
CA ILE A 381 24.43 20.13 6.50
C ILE A 381 25.58 20.09 5.48
N ASN A 382 26.24 18.94 5.35
CA ASN A 382 27.32 18.74 4.37
C ASN A 382 26.82 18.92 2.93
N LEU A 383 25.60 18.47 2.60
CA LEU A 383 24.97 18.71 1.31
C LEU A 383 24.81 20.21 1.05
N LEU A 384 24.28 20.97 2.01
CA LEU A 384 24.08 22.42 1.87
C LEU A 384 25.40 23.16 1.67
N ASP A 385 26.43 22.80 2.44
CA ASP A 385 27.76 23.40 2.34
C ASP A 385 28.40 23.16 0.97
N ASN A 386 28.20 21.96 0.41
CA ASN A 386 28.80 21.56 -0.86
C ASN A 386 27.85 21.68 -2.07
N LEU A 387 26.66 22.26 -1.89
CA LEU A 387 25.67 22.38 -2.95
C LEU A 387 26.23 23.18 -4.13
N ASN A 388 26.03 22.64 -5.35
CA ASN A 388 26.37 23.34 -6.59
C ASN A 388 25.54 24.64 -6.69
N PRO A 389 26.13 25.77 -7.11
CA PRO A 389 25.38 27.03 -7.26
C PRO A 389 24.12 26.91 -8.11
N ASN A 390 24.08 26.02 -9.11
CA ASN A 390 22.93 25.84 -9.98
C ASN A 390 21.89 24.83 -9.48
N ASP A 391 22.13 24.22 -8.32
CA ASP A 391 21.22 23.27 -7.69
C ASP A 391 20.36 23.97 -6.62
N CYS A 392 19.30 23.30 -6.18
CA CYS A 392 18.49 23.73 -5.05
C CYS A 392 18.11 22.55 -4.15
N VAL A 393 17.65 22.88 -2.94
CA VAL A 393 17.11 21.92 -1.98
C VAL A 393 15.70 22.37 -1.60
N ILE A 394 14.73 21.47 -1.66
CA ILE A 394 13.33 21.73 -1.31
C ILE A 394 13.00 20.91 -0.06
N PHE A 395 12.70 21.59 1.04
CA PHE A 395 12.35 20.98 2.31
C PHE A 395 10.82 20.93 2.49
N ILE A 396 10.27 19.72 2.57
CA ILE A 396 8.84 19.45 2.80
C ILE A 396 8.47 19.63 4.28
N ASN A 397 9.35 19.17 5.17
CA ASN A 397 9.23 19.30 6.63
C ASN A 397 7.93 18.74 7.21
N SER A 398 7.50 17.55 6.77
CA SER A 398 6.31 16.90 7.32
C SER A 398 6.45 16.58 8.81
N ALA A 399 7.65 16.21 9.26
CA ALA A 399 7.97 15.96 10.67
C ALA A 399 7.99 17.23 11.55
N GLY A 400 8.04 18.42 10.93
CA GLY A 400 8.15 19.69 11.64
C GLY A 400 9.43 19.83 12.46
N ASP A 401 10.47 19.07 12.13
CA ASP A 401 11.70 18.98 12.90
C ASP A 401 12.82 19.91 12.42
N PHE A 402 12.65 20.49 11.22
CA PHE A 402 13.62 21.36 10.57
C PHE A 402 15.01 20.72 10.55
N CYS A 403 15.09 19.47 10.07
CA CYS A 403 16.30 18.65 10.07
C CYS A 403 17.54 19.31 9.44
N TRP A 404 17.39 20.40 8.69
CA TRP A 404 18.43 21.18 8.05
C TRP A 404 18.94 22.40 8.85
N TYR A 405 18.31 22.77 9.97
CA TYR A 405 18.65 23.99 10.71
C TYR A 405 19.43 23.69 11.99
N ASP A 406 20.55 24.41 12.17
CA ASP A 406 21.33 24.47 13.40
C ASP A 406 21.46 25.89 13.94
N TYR A 407 21.44 26.05 15.27
CA TYR A 407 21.59 27.35 15.94
C TYR A 407 22.86 28.10 15.54
N PHE A 408 23.95 27.37 15.25
CA PHE A 408 25.22 27.96 14.81
C PHE A 408 25.24 28.34 13.33
N ARG A 409 24.17 28.06 12.57
CA ARG A 409 24.08 28.20 11.11
C ARG A 409 22.94 29.13 10.69
N LYS A 410 22.79 30.25 11.38
CA LYS A 410 21.74 31.26 11.10
C LYS A 410 21.86 31.90 9.72
N ASP A 411 23.05 31.88 9.14
CA ASP A 411 23.35 32.35 7.80
C ASP A 411 22.62 31.56 6.70
N LEU A 412 22.26 30.29 6.96
CA LEU A 412 21.49 29.47 6.02
C LEU A 412 20.17 30.13 5.59
N TRP A 413 19.48 30.78 6.53
CA TRP A 413 18.22 31.48 6.27
C TRP A 413 18.35 32.64 5.28
N GLN A 414 19.56 33.17 5.05
CA GLN A 414 19.79 34.19 4.02
C GLN A 414 19.64 33.63 2.60
N ASN A 415 19.73 32.32 2.43
CA ASN A 415 19.66 31.59 1.16
C ASN A 415 18.45 30.66 1.10
N ILE A 416 17.43 30.92 1.94
CA ILE A 416 16.16 30.19 1.96
C ILE A 416 15.03 31.15 1.60
N VAL A 417 14.10 30.68 0.78
CA VAL A 417 12.80 31.32 0.57
C VAL A 417 11.67 30.38 0.99
N PRO A 418 10.68 30.88 1.76
CA PRO A 418 9.47 30.12 2.07
C PRO A 418 8.51 30.18 0.88
N VAL A 419 7.90 29.03 0.56
CA VAL A 419 6.75 28.96 -0.35
C VAL A 419 5.54 28.61 0.51
N VAL A 420 4.64 29.60 0.66
CA VAL A 420 3.45 29.49 1.50
C VAL A 420 2.29 28.98 0.65
N ILE A 421 1.68 27.90 1.11
CA ILE A 421 0.54 27.22 0.51
C ILE A 421 -0.70 27.60 1.32
N GLN A 422 -1.63 28.28 0.66
CA GLN A 422 -2.90 28.71 1.23
C GLN A 422 -4.02 27.77 0.78
N LYS A 423 -4.96 27.52 1.71
CA LYS A 423 -6.12 26.65 1.49
C LYS A 423 -7.38 27.42 1.82
N SER A 424 -8.24 27.58 0.83
CA SER A 424 -9.52 28.28 0.97
C SER A 424 -10.68 27.33 0.68
N VAL A 425 -11.77 27.47 1.42
CA VAL A 425 -12.97 26.65 1.25
C VAL A 425 -13.76 27.17 0.05
N ILE A 426 -14.11 26.28 -0.88
CA ILE A 426 -14.88 26.66 -2.09
C ILE A 426 -16.36 26.89 -1.73
N ASN A 427 -16.98 25.97 -0.98
CA ASN A 427 -18.36 26.05 -0.52
C ASN A 427 -18.47 25.79 1.00
N PRO A 428 -18.64 26.81 1.84
CA PRO A 428 -18.68 26.66 3.30
C PRO A 428 -19.79 25.76 3.87
N GLN A 429 -20.80 25.38 3.06
CA GLN A 429 -21.96 24.61 3.52
C GLN A 429 -21.81 23.08 3.40
N LYS A 430 -20.64 22.57 3.01
CA LYS A 430 -20.44 21.13 2.82
C LYS A 430 -20.32 20.40 4.16
N GLU A 431 -21.19 19.40 4.39
CA GLU A 431 -21.28 18.66 5.67
C GLU A 431 -20.08 17.75 5.97
N ASP A 432 -19.35 17.28 4.94
CA ASP A 432 -18.23 16.33 5.08
C ASP A 432 -16.88 17.00 4.71
N PHE A 433 -16.57 18.11 5.39
CA PHE A 433 -15.33 18.86 5.24
C PHE A 433 -14.38 18.59 6.43
N TYR A 434 -13.31 17.84 6.17
CA TYR A 434 -12.36 17.41 7.20
C TYR A 434 -10.95 17.98 7.01
N ALA A 435 -10.72 18.73 5.93
CA ALA A 435 -9.41 19.28 5.63
C ALA A 435 -9.07 20.48 6.51
N SER A 436 -7.82 20.59 6.95
CA SER A 436 -7.33 21.81 7.60
C SER A 436 -7.17 22.93 6.57
N THR A 437 -7.59 24.14 6.94
CA THR A 437 -7.35 25.38 6.18
C THR A 437 -6.10 26.14 6.62
N ASP A 438 -5.34 25.59 7.58
CA ASP A 438 -4.12 26.24 8.09
C ASP A 438 -3.08 26.35 6.97
N GLU A 439 -2.36 27.47 6.92
CA GLU A 439 -1.29 27.65 5.95
C GLU A 439 -0.22 26.56 6.12
N GLU A 440 0.31 26.10 4.99
CA GLU A 440 1.45 25.19 4.96
C GLU A 440 2.65 25.88 4.32
N VAL A 441 3.85 25.49 4.71
CA VAL A 441 5.08 26.11 4.20
C VAL A 441 6.08 25.02 3.82
N ILE A 442 6.66 25.16 2.64
CA ILE A 442 7.90 24.46 2.25
C ILE A 442 9.02 25.49 2.10
N TYR A 443 10.26 25.06 2.23
CA TYR A 443 11.42 25.94 2.15
C TYR A 443 12.31 25.55 0.98
N VAL A 444 12.67 26.52 0.15
CA VAL A 444 13.61 26.32 -0.97
C VAL A 444 14.93 26.99 -0.63
N TYR A 445 16.00 26.20 -0.61
CA TYR A 445 17.38 26.66 -0.42
C TYR A 445 18.14 26.62 -1.74
N SER A 446 18.90 27.67 -2.05
CA SER A 446 19.89 27.68 -3.12
C SER A 446 20.91 28.78 -2.89
N LYS A 447 22.14 28.55 -3.36
CA LYS A 447 23.18 29.59 -3.39
C LYS A 447 22.97 30.60 -4.52
N ASN A 448 22.12 30.27 -5.51
CA ASN A 448 21.79 31.16 -6.61
C ASN A 448 20.45 31.90 -6.36
N LYS A 449 20.53 33.24 -6.30
CA LYS A 449 19.37 34.10 -6.08
C LYS A 449 18.35 34.08 -7.22
N GLU A 450 18.78 33.81 -8.45
CA GLU A 450 17.86 33.67 -9.59
C GLU A 450 16.94 32.45 -9.40
N ILE A 451 17.50 31.31 -8.93
CA ILE A 451 16.71 30.11 -8.63
C ILE A 451 15.70 30.39 -7.52
N LEU A 452 16.11 31.10 -6.45
CA LEU A 452 15.20 31.48 -5.38
C LEU A 452 14.08 32.42 -5.85
N ASN A 453 14.39 33.37 -6.74
CA ASN A 453 13.38 34.27 -7.30
C ASN A 453 12.40 33.51 -8.20
N MET A 454 12.91 32.66 -9.09
CA MET A 454 12.06 31.79 -9.92
C MET A 454 11.17 30.90 -9.06
N ALA A 455 11.69 30.30 -7.98
CA ALA A 455 10.91 29.47 -7.07
C ALA A 455 9.74 30.23 -6.42
N LYS A 456 9.91 31.52 -6.10
CA LYS A 456 8.87 32.39 -5.52
C LYS A 456 7.80 32.79 -6.53
N GLU A 457 8.18 32.98 -7.78
CA GLU A 457 7.28 33.41 -8.86
C GLU A 457 6.42 32.25 -9.41
N ILE A 458 6.71 31.01 -9.02
CA ILE A 458 5.92 29.84 -9.44
C ILE A 458 4.55 29.88 -8.78
N HIS A 459 3.55 30.24 -9.58
CA HIS A 459 2.16 30.18 -9.17
C HIS A 459 1.61 28.75 -9.26
N ILE A 460 1.17 28.22 -8.13
CA ILE A 460 0.51 26.93 -8.03
C ILE A 460 -0.94 27.19 -7.65
N GLU A 461 -1.85 26.60 -8.41
CA GLU A 461 -3.28 26.63 -8.15
C GLU A 461 -3.87 25.24 -8.43
N LYS A 462 -4.73 24.76 -7.54
CA LYS A 462 -5.47 23.50 -7.71
C LYS A 462 -6.81 23.57 -6.99
N ASP A 463 -7.87 23.37 -7.76
CA ASP A 463 -9.20 23.12 -7.21
C ASP A 463 -9.36 21.64 -6.88
N LEU A 464 -9.76 21.37 -5.64
CA LEU A 464 -10.03 20.07 -5.05
C LEU A 464 -11.52 19.98 -4.75
N THR A 465 -12.30 19.65 -5.76
CA THR A 465 -13.77 19.69 -5.72
C THR A 465 -14.38 18.71 -4.71
N ASN A 466 -13.80 17.52 -4.56
CA ASN A 466 -14.29 16.49 -3.65
C ASN A 466 -13.91 16.79 -2.20
N THR A 467 -12.78 17.44 -1.95
CA THR A 467 -12.43 17.98 -0.62
C THR A 467 -13.08 19.33 -0.35
N ASN A 468 -13.55 20.03 -1.39
CA ASN A 468 -14.10 21.39 -1.33
C ASN A 468 -13.06 22.44 -0.90
N LEU A 469 -11.84 22.29 -1.42
CA LEU A 469 -10.72 23.20 -1.19
C LEU A 469 -10.18 23.77 -2.49
N LYS A 470 -9.72 25.02 -2.43
CA LYS A 470 -8.83 25.62 -3.41
C LYS A 470 -7.46 25.83 -2.75
N VAL A 471 -6.44 25.24 -3.35
CA VAL A 471 -5.05 25.29 -2.89
C VAL A 471 -4.26 26.21 -3.80
N THR A 472 -3.62 27.24 -3.24
CA THR A 472 -2.81 28.21 -4.00
C THR A 472 -1.48 28.51 -3.31
N THR A 473 -0.46 28.94 -4.04
CA THR A 473 0.70 29.60 -3.43
C THR A 473 0.45 31.10 -3.24
N ALA A 474 0.91 31.63 -2.11
CA ALA A 474 0.78 33.05 -1.79
C ALA A 474 1.92 33.87 -2.42
N GLU A 475 1.59 35.02 -2.99
CA GLU A 475 2.58 36.06 -3.33
C GLU A 475 2.92 36.85 -2.06
N LEU A 476 4.17 36.75 -1.60
CA LEU A 476 4.62 37.42 -0.38
C LEU A 476 5.35 38.72 -0.71
N SER A 477 5.04 39.78 0.03
CA SER A 477 5.93 40.95 0.09
C SER A 477 7.25 40.58 0.78
N HIS A 478 8.29 41.39 0.58
CA HIS A 478 9.58 41.17 1.24
C HIS A 478 9.47 41.12 2.78
N GLU A 479 8.55 41.90 3.37
CA GLU A 479 8.31 41.85 4.81
C GLU A 479 7.62 40.55 5.23
N GLN A 480 6.63 40.08 4.48
CA GLN A 480 5.95 38.81 4.74
C GLN A 480 6.89 37.61 4.57
N GLU A 481 7.74 37.62 3.55
CA GLU A 481 8.79 36.62 3.34
C GLU A 481 9.70 36.55 4.58
N ARG A 482 10.15 37.70 5.07
CA ARG A 482 10.98 37.79 6.27
C ARG A 482 10.26 37.28 7.51
N ILE A 483 8.97 37.57 7.68
CA ILE A 483 8.16 37.06 8.80
C ILE A 483 8.11 35.54 8.76
N LYS A 484 7.81 34.94 7.60
CA LYS A 484 7.75 33.47 7.44
C LYS A 484 9.10 32.79 7.69
N ILE A 485 10.20 33.42 7.29
CA ILE A 485 11.56 32.94 7.63
C ILE A 485 11.78 32.97 9.15
N LEU A 486 11.37 34.04 9.84
CA LEU A 486 11.51 34.16 11.29
C LEU A 486 10.63 33.15 12.04
N GLU A 487 9.39 32.92 11.58
CA GLU A 487 8.51 31.88 12.11
C GLU A 487 9.16 30.50 11.99
N GLY A 488 9.71 30.17 10.81
CA GLY A 488 10.45 28.93 10.58
C GLY A 488 11.67 28.78 11.48
N MET A 489 12.48 29.84 11.61
CA MET A 489 13.66 29.85 12.48
C MET A 489 13.30 29.68 13.96
N LEU A 490 12.20 30.31 14.40
CA LEU A 490 11.69 30.17 15.77
C LEU A 490 11.24 28.73 16.04
N ALA A 491 10.39 28.17 15.17
CA ALA A 491 9.89 26.79 15.30
C ALA A 491 11.04 25.76 15.29
N ALA A 492 12.02 25.93 14.41
CA ALA A 492 13.21 25.09 14.35
C ALA A 492 14.04 25.17 15.64
N THR A 493 14.18 26.38 16.21
CA THR A 493 14.92 26.60 17.45
C THR A 493 14.19 25.98 18.65
N GLU A 494 12.88 26.18 18.76
CA GLU A 494 12.04 25.58 19.82
C GLU A 494 12.12 24.05 19.79
N ARG A 495 11.99 23.45 18.61
CA ARG A 495 12.08 22.01 18.46
C ARG A 495 13.44 21.47 18.90
N ARG A 496 14.52 22.19 18.58
CA ARG A 496 15.87 21.79 19.00
C ARG A 496 16.07 21.88 20.51
N LEU A 497 15.51 22.91 21.15
CA LEU A 497 15.54 23.02 22.61
C LEU A 497 14.79 21.85 23.26
N LEU A 498 13.62 21.48 22.75
CA LEU A 498 12.87 20.33 23.26
C LEU A 498 13.64 19.00 23.10
N LEU A 499 14.33 18.81 21.98
CA LEU A 499 15.19 17.64 21.78
C LEU A 499 16.33 17.57 22.81
N TYR A 500 16.99 18.69 23.09
CA TYR A 500 18.06 18.73 24.10
C TYR A 500 17.54 18.45 25.51
N ILE A 501 16.39 19.03 25.89
CA ILE A 501 15.73 18.77 27.17
C ILE A 501 15.39 17.27 27.31
N ASN A 502 14.87 16.64 26.26
CA ASN A 502 14.56 15.22 26.28
C ASN A 502 15.82 14.35 26.42
N LYS A 503 16.90 14.65 25.69
CA LYS A 503 18.18 13.92 25.80
C LYS A 503 18.79 14.05 27.20
N GLU A 504 18.72 15.22 27.83
CA GLU A 504 19.21 15.44 29.20
C GLU A 504 18.39 14.62 30.21
N ASN A 505 17.05 14.66 30.11
CA ASN A 505 16.15 13.87 30.95
C ASN A 505 16.33 12.35 30.78
N GLU A 506 16.75 11.88 29.61
CA GLU A 506 17.08 10.47 29.36
C GLU A 506 18.45 10.09 29.92
N ALA A 507 19.43 10.99 29.88
CA ALA A 507 20.75 10.77 30.46
C ALA A 507 20.74 10.76 32.01
N GLU A 508 19.74 11.40 32.63
CA GLU A 508 19.53 11.39 34.08
C GLU A 508 18.77 10.15 34.60
N LYS A 509 18.20 9.31 33.71
CA LYS A 509 17.52 8.05 34.05
C LYS A 509 18.46 6.86 33.91
#